data_AF-A0AAN1PPP8-F1
#
_entry.id   AF-A0AAN1PPP8-F1
#
_cell.length_a   1.000
_cell.length_b   1.000
_cell.length_c   1.000
_cell.angle_alpha   90.00
_cell.angle_beta   90.00
_cell.angle_gamma   90.00
#
_symmetry.space_group_name_H-M   'P 1'
#
loop_
_entity.id
_entity.type
_entity.pdbx_description
1 polymer ?
#
loop_
_entity_poly.entity_id
_entity_poly.type
_entity_poly.pdbx_seq_one_letter_code
_entity_poly.pdbx_strand_id
1 'polypeptide(L)'
;MSKQAEIKIELFKFIELTYKHKKGVTAKIMTSGKLFKLSVDDSGRIALMSEVGIVKLEFSPSELDALGIKLKTVSVTFKPGENGKLTYMGSVSFFGAVTFGVSGEFDLRTLVEKCNWGLCKYRFDPGKIDDALAKAGVL
;
A
#
# COMPACT_ATOMS: atom_id res chain seq x y z
N MET A 1 13.52 -5.98 15.45
CA MET A 1 12.76 -6.10 14.18
C MET A 1 13.73 -5.85 13.04
N SER A 2 13.68 -6.59 11.92
CA SER A 2 14.60 -6.33 10.80
C SER A 2 14.22 -5.03 10.09
N LYS A 3 15.20 -4.35 9.48
CA LYS A 3 14.98 -3.11 8.69
C LYS A 3 13.95 -3.33 7.57
N GLN A 4 13.95 -4.52 6.96
CA GLN A 4 12.97 -4.94 5.97
C GLN A 4 11.54 -5.03 6.52
N ALA A 5 11.38 -5.51 7.76
CA ALA A 5 10.07 -5.58 8.42
C ALA A 5 9.53 -4.18 8.78
N GLU A 6 10.41 -3.25 9.19
CA GLU A 6 10.04 -1.84 9.43
C GLU A 6 9.57 -1.17 8.13
N ILE A 7 10.35 -1.28 7.05
CA ILE A 7 9.96 -0.76 5.72
C ILE A 7 8.61 -1.34 5.26
N LYS A 8 8.42 -2.65 5.42
CA LYS A 8 7.16 -3.33 5.09
C LYS A 8 5.97 -2.73 5.85
N ILE A 9 6.13 -2.45 7.14
CA ILE A 9 5.09 -1.80 7.95
C ILE A 9 4.83 -0.36 7.47
N GLU A 10 5.87 0.41 7.17
CA GLU A 10 5.70 1.79 6.71
C GLU A 10 5.03 1.89 5.32
N LEU A 11 5.36 0.98 4.39
CA LEU A 11 4.65 0.87 3.11
C LEU A 11 3.15 0.60 3.32
N PHE A 12 2.79 -0.21 4.32
CA PHE A 12 1.39 -0.45 4.65
C PHE A 12 0.67 0.80 5.17
N LYS A 13 1.32 1.60 6.00
CA LYS A 13 0.73 2.86 6.49
C LYS A 13 0.37 3.79 5.34
N PHE A 14 1.21 3.90 4.32
CA PHE A 14 0.89 4.72 3.14
C PHE A 14 -0.30 4.18 2.35
N ILE A 15 -0.37 2.86 2.13
CA ILE A 15 -1.52 2.24 1.45
C ILE A 15 -2.80 2.47 2.26
N GLU A 16 -2.74 2.30 3.57
CA GLU A 16 -3.85 2.56 4.48
C GLU A 16 -4.34 4.02 4.41
N LEU A 17 -3.42 5.00 4.38
CA LEU A 17 -3.78 6.40 4.18
C LEU A 17 -4.52 6.61 2.85
N THR A 18 -3.99 6.06 1.75
CA THR A 18 -4.67 6.14 0.45
C THR A 18 -6.06 5.50 0.48
N TYR A 19 -6.22 4.40 1.21
CA TYR A 19 -7.51 3.73 1.37
C TYR A 19 -8.49 4.55 2.20
N LYS A 20 -8.06 5.10 3.34
CA LYS A 20 -8.89 5.94 4.22
C LYS A 20 -9.45 7.16 3.49
N HIS A 21 -8.62 7.82 2.67
CA HIS A 21 -9.04 9.04 1.97
C HIS A 21 -9.75 8.78 0.63
N LYS A 22 -9.39 7.72 -0.11
CA LYS A 22 -9.92 7.44 -1.46
C LYS A 22 -10.26 5.95 -1.67
N LYS A 23 -10.97 5.35 -0.70
CA LYS A 23 -11.38 3.93 -0.64
C LYS A 23 -11.69 3.29 -1.99
N GLY A 24 -12.62 3.86 -2.76
CA GLY A 24 -13.06 3.27 -4.03
C GLY A 24 -11.95 3.16 -5.08
N VAL A 25 -11.16 4.21 -5.26
CA VAL A 25 -10.08 4.22 -6.26
C VAL A 25 -8.92 3.36 -5.78
N THR A 26 -8.56 3.44 -4.49
CA THR A 26 -7.50 2.60 -3.90
C THR A 26 -7.83 1.12 -4.02
N ALA A 27 -9.05 0.71 -3.68
CA ALA A 27 -9.50 -0.67 -3.84
C ALA A 27 -9.42 -1.10 -5.32
N LYS A 28 -9.93 -0.27 -6.24
CA LYS A 28 -9.87 -0.55 -7.68
C LYS A 28 -8.43 -0.76 -8.16
N ILE A 29 -7.48 0.06 -7.71
CA ILE A 29 -6.06 -0.08 -8.04
C ILE A 29 -5.53 -1.43 -7.52
N MET A 30 -5.76 -1.74 -6.24
CA MET A 30 -5.19 -2.92 -5.58
C MET A 30 -5.77 -4.25 -6.09
N THR A 31 -7.04 -4.26 -6.51
CA THR A 31 -7.71 -5.47 -7.01
C THR A 31 -7.70 -5.57 -8.54
N SER A 32 -7.06 -4.64 -9.25
CA SER A 32 -7.09 -4.59 -10.72
C SER A 32 -6.34 -5.74 -11.42
N GLY A 33 -5.46 -6.45 -10.69
CA GLY A 33 -4.51 -7.37 -11.30
C GLY A 33 -3.45 -6.68 -12.18
N LYS A 34 -3.36 -5.34 -12.15
CA LYS A 34 -2.36 -4.55 -12.88
C LYS A 34 -1.24 -4.07 -11.96
N LEU A 35 -0.11 -3.72 -12.57
CA LEU A 35 0.98 -3.04 -11.87
C LEU A 35 0.49 -1.72 -11.29
N PHE A 36 0.96 -1.39 -10.09
CA PHE A 36 0.72 -0.09 -9.51
C PHE A 36 1.95 0.42 -8.77
N LYS A 37 2.10 1.73 -8.70
CA LYS A 37 3.23 2.41 -8.06
C LYS A 37 2.75 3.20 -6.86
N LEU A 38 3.43 3.03 -5.73
CA LEU A 38 3.37 3.92 -4.59
C LEU A 38 4.59 4.84 -4.61
N SER A 39 4.36 6.14 -4.62
CA SER A 39 5.43 7.13 -4.46
C SER A 39 5.12 8.11 -3.34
N VAL A 40 6.15 8.46 -2.58
CA VAL A 40 6.12 9.51 -1.56
C VAL A 40 7.33 10.38 -1.80
N ASP A 41 7.13 11.69 -1.88
CA ASP A 41 8.23 12.65 -1.98
C ASP A 41 8.54 13.31 -0.64
N ASP A 42 9.63 14.10 -0.62
CA ASP A 42 10.12 14.74 0.59
C ASP A 42 9.26 15.90 1.09
N SER A 43 8.27 16.32 0.31
CA SER A 43 7.23 17.26 0.74
C SER A 43 6.05 16.58 1.42
N GLY A 44 6.02 15.24 1.45
CA GLY A 44 4.94 14.45 2.04
C GLY A 44 3.77 14.18 1.09
N ARG A 45 3.95 14.42 -0.23
CA ARG A 45 2.94 14.06 -1.23
C ARG A 45 2.98 12.57 -1.50
N ILE A 46 1.85 11.90 -1.29
CA ILE A 46 1.65 10.48 -1.53
C ILE A 46 0.89 10.32 -2.84
N ALA A 47 1.40 9.49 -3.76
CA ALA A 47 0.68 9.07 -4.95
C ALA A 47 0.64 7.55 -5.08
N LEU A 48 -0.55 7.01 -5.28
CA LEU A 48 -0.78 5.63 -5.65
C LEU A 48 -1.39 5.60 -7.06
N MET A 49 -0.70 4.99 -8.00
CA MET A 49 -1.04 5.10 -9.42
C MET A 49 -1.05 3.74 -10.10
N SER A 50 -2.03 3.53 -10.98
CA SER A 50 -2.03 2.45 -11.97
C SER A 50 -2.78 2.89 -13.23
N GLU A 51 -2.83 2.02 -14.23
CA GLU A 51 -3.62 2.24 -15.45
C GLU A 51 -5.11 2.45 -15.16
N VAL A 52 -5.62 1.91 -14.05
CA VAL A 52 -7.06 1.95 -13.73
C VAL A 52 -7.48 3.12 -12.84
N GLY A 53 -6.51 3.90 -12.32
CA GLY A 53 -6.79 5.05 -11.46
C GLY A 53 -5.56 5.64 -10.78
N ILE A 54 -5.76 6.84 -10.22
CA ILE A 54 -4.73 7.59 -9.51
C ILE A 54 -5.34 8.12 -8.20
N VAL A 55 -4.62 7.94 -7.10
CA VAL A 55 -4.86 8.58 -5.81
C VAL A 55 -3.68 9.48 -5.51
N LYS A 56 -3.96 10.74 -5.19
CA LYS A 56 -2.97 11.70 -4.70
C LYS A 56 -3.46 12.26 -3.38
N LEU A 57 -2.59 12.26 -2.38
CA LEU A 57 -2.81 12.85 -1.07
C LEU A 57 -1.62 13.77 -0.75
N GLU A 58 -1.87 14.82 -0.01
CA GLU A 58 -0.84 15.75 0.43
C GLU A 58 -0.88 15.81 1.96
N PHE A 59 0.28 15.57 2.56
CA PHE A 59 0.51 15.71 3.99
C PHE A 59 1.77 16.55 4.15
N SER A 60 1.86 17.33 5.22
CA SER A 60 3.12 17.91 5.64
C SER A 60 4.05 16.82 6.21
N PRO A 61 5.38 17.01 6.16
CA PRO A 61 6.32 16.09 6.80
C PRO A 61 6.04 15.88 8.29
N SER A 62 5.58 16.91 9.00
CA SER A 62 5.18 16.83 10.41
C SER A 62 3.95 15.96 10.65
N GLU A 63 2.98 15.93 9.74
CA GLU A 63 1.81 15.04 9.86
C GLU A 63 2.20 13.58 9.67
N LEU A 64 3.09 13.29 8.73
CA LEU A 64 3.61 11.93 8.53
C LEU A 64 4.41 11.46 9.75
N ASP A 65 5.24 12.34 10.32
CA ASP A 65 6.00 12.03 11.55
C ASP A 65 5.07 11.77 12.75
N ALA A 66 3.99 12.56 12.91
CA ALA A 66 2.98 12.34 13.93
C ALA A 66 2.23 11.00 13.78
N LEU A 67 2.14 10.45 12.56
CA LEU A 67 1.62 9.11 12.27
C LEU A 67 2.67 7.99 12.47
N GLY A 68 3.86 8.36 12.94
CA GLY A 68 5.00 7.48 13.15
C GLY A 68 5.54 6.90 11.85
N ILE A 69 5.47 7.66 10.75
CA ILE A 69 6.07 7.32 9.46
C ILE A 69 7.42 8.03 9.37
N LYS A 70 8.48 7.28 9.14
CA LYS A 70 9.87 7.75 9.12
C LYS A 70 10.47 7.77 7.71
N LEU A 71 9.80 7.14 6.75
CA LEU A 71 10.20 7.18 5.35
C LEU A 71 9.99 8.58 4.76
N LYS A 72 11.08 9.15 4.23
CA LYS A 72 11.11 10.47 3.58
C LYS A 72 10.69 10.37 2.12
N THR A 73 11.27 9.42 1.39
CA THR A 73 10.88 9.15 0.01
C THR A 73 10.62 7.67 -0.22
N VAL A 74 9.63 7.38 -1.04
CA VAL A 74 9.24 6.03 -1.45
C VAL A 74 9.04 6.05 -2.95
N SER A 75 9.55 5.03 -3.64
CA SER A 75 9.21 4.75 -5.03
C SER A 75 9.21 3.24 -5.21
N VAL A 76 8.06 2.62 -4.94
CA VAL A 76 7.88 1.17 -4.95
C VAL A 76 6.81 0.79 -5.96
N THR A 77 7.12 -0.16 -6.83
CA THR A 77 6.18 -0.75 -7.77
C THR A 77 5.74 -2.11 -7.25
N PHE A 78 4.43 -2.34 -7.26
CA PHE A 78 3.79 -3.58 -6.89
C PHE A 78 3.35 -4.32 -8.14
N LYS A 79 3.67 -5.61 -8.19
CA LYS A 79 3.29 -6.53 -9.24
C LYS A 79 2.39 -7.64 -8.68
N PRO A 80 1.15 -7.73 -9.15
CA PRO A 80 0.29 -8.88 -8.87
C PRO A 80 0.92 -10.17 -9.38
N GLY A 81 1.00 -11.15 -8.49
CA GLY A 81 1.35 -12.53 -8.74
C GLY A 81 0.14 -13.43 -8.56
N GLU A 82 0.37 -14.74 -8.67
CA GLU A 82 -0.66 -15.76 -8.50
C GLU A 82 -1.16 -15.82 -7.04
N ASN A 83 -2.43 -16.21 -6.85
CA ASN A 83 -3.06 -16.42 -5.54
C ASN A 83 -3.13 -15.18 -4.62
N GLY A 84 -3.25 -13.98 -5.20
CA GLY A 84 -3.40 -12.75 -4.41
C GLY A 84 -2.09 -12.23 -3.79
N LYS A 85 -0.94 -12.80 -4.16
CA LYS A 85 0.36 -12.26 -3.78
C LYS A 85 0.67 -11.00 -4.60
N LEU A 86 1.22 -9.99 -3.94
CA LEU A 86 1.79 -8.79 -4.52
C LEU A 86 3.30 -8.81 -4.26
N THR A 87 4.09 -8.97 -5.30
CA THR A 87 5.53 -8.72 -5.20
C THR A 87 5.77 -7.22 -5.28
N TYR A 88 6.73 -6.69 -4.55
CA TYR A 88 7.09 -5.29 -4.62
C TYR A 88 8.58 -5.12 -4.80
N MET A 89 8.96 -4.08 -5.52
CA MET A 89 10.35 -3.70 -5.72
C MET A 89 10.48 -2.19 -5.92
N GLY A 90 11.53 -1.61 -5.38
CA GLY A 90 11.82 -0.20 -5.59
C GLY A 90 12.85 0.33 -4.61
N SER A 91 12.69 1.59 -4.24
CA SER A 91 13.60 2.27 -3.33
C SER A 91 12.86 3.08 -2.28
N VAL A 92 13.49 3.19 -1.11
CA VAL A 92 13.02 4.01 0.01
C VAL A 92 14.19 4.76 0.64
N SER A 93 13.93 5.93 1.21
CA SER A 93 14.91 6.67 2.01
C SER A 93 14.32 7.08 3.35
N PHE A 94 15.16 7.12 4.38
CA PHE A 94 14.82 7.68 5.70
C PHE A 94 15.41 9.08 5.82
N PHE A 95 14.87 9.90 6.72
CA PHE A 95 15.48 11.19 7.06
C PHE A 95 16.94 11.00 7.52
N GLY A 96 17.89 11.58 6.78
CA GLY A 96 19.32 11.50 7.08
C GLY A 96 20.04 10.22 6.65
N ALA A 97 19.39 9.33 5.87
CA ALA A 97 19.97 8.06 5.43
C ALA A 97 20.09 7.93 3.89
N VAL A 98 20.97 7.04 3.45
CA VAL A 98 21.13 6.63 2.03
C VAL A 98 19.85 5.94 1.53
N THR A 99 19.55 6.07 0.24
CA THR A 99 18.47 5.34 -0.42
C THR A 99 18.75 3.84 -0.43
N PHE A 100 17.80 3.05 0.07
CA PHE A 100 17.88 1.58 0.09
C PHE A 100 17.02 0.99 -1.02
N GLY A 101 17.57 0.03 -1.76
CA GLY A 101 16.78 -0.87 -2.61
C GLY A 101 15.98 -1.82 -1.74
N VAL A 102 14.68 -1.97 -2.04
CA VAL A 102 13.77 -2.83 -1.29
C VAL A 102 13.00 -3.71 -2.24
N SER A 103 12.86 -4.97 -1.87
CA SER A 103 11.99 -5.92 -2.54
C SER A 103 11.39 -6.88 -1.54
N GLY A 104 10.27 -7.49 -1.90
CA GLY A 104 9.64 -8.51 -1.09
C GLY A 104 8.27 -8.88 -1.63
N GLU A 105 7.51 -9.59 -0.80
CA GLU A 105 6.15 -10.02 -1.13
C GLU A 105 5.16 -9.61 -0.04
N PHE A 106 3.93 -9.39 -0.49
CA PHE A 106 2.75 -9.17 0.31
C PHE A 106 1.67 -10.15 -0.12
N ASP A 107 0.83 -10.56 0.81
CA ASP A 107 -0.43 -11.19 0.49
C ASP A 107 -1.50 -10.11 0.62
N LEU A 108 -2.25 -9.85 -0.46
CA LEU A 108 -3.33 -8.87 -0.49
C LEU A 108 -4.39 -9.21 0.57
N ARG A 109 -4.66 -10.49 0.82
CA ARG A 109 -5.57 -10.96 1.87
C ARG A 109 -5.03 -10.60 3.25
N THR A 110 -3.75 -10.88 3.53
CA THR A 110 -3.13 -10.48 4.80
C THR A 110 -3.13 -8.96 4.97
N LEU A 111 -2.94 -8.20 3.88
CA LEU A 111 -3.03 -6.75 3.90
C LEU A 111 -4.44 -6.28 4.27
N VAL A 112 -5.47 -6.84 3.64
CA VAL A 112 -6.88 -6.56 3.94
C VAL A 112 -7.27 -7.00 5.36
N GLU A 113 -6.84 -8.18 5.80
CA GLU A 113 -7.11 -8.72 7.14
C GLU A 113 -6.40 -7.92 8.25
N LYS A 114 -5.15 -7.50 8.05
CA LYS A 114 -4.45 -6.61 8.98
C LYS A 114 -5.03 -5.20 8.97
N CYS A 115 -5.56 -4.75 7.84
CA CYS A 115 -6.40 -3.56 7.80
C CYS A 115 -7.67 -3.74 8.65
N ASN A 116 -8.29 -4.93 8.68
CA ASN A 116 -9.48 -5.20 9.50
C ASN A 116 -9.22 -5.23 11.02
N TRP A 117 -8.00 -5.51 11.48
CA TRP A 117 -7.71 -5.71 12.91
C TRP A 117 -7.34 -4.44 13.71
N GLY A 118 -7.33 -3.26 13.08
CA GLY A 118 -7.09 -2.01 13.83
C GLY A 118 -6.62 -0.80 13.01
N LEU A 119 -6.33 -0.99 11.73
CA LEU A 119 -5.85 0.08 10.85
C LEU A 119 -6.98 0.69 9.99
N CYS A 120 -8.01 -0.08 9.59
CA CYS A 120 -9.18 0.39 8.85
C CYS A 120 -10.48 0.15 9.63
N LYS A 121 -10.81 1.04 10.57
CA LYS A 121 -12.02 0.97 11.42
C LYS A 121 -13.35 1.31 10.71
N TYR A 122 -13.50 1.04 9.40
CA TYR A 122 -14.77 1.21 8.69
C TYR A 122 -15.00 0.15 7.58
N ARG A 123 -15.79 -0.87 7.97
CA ARG A 123 -16.51 -1.89 7.18
C ARG A 123 -16.07 -2.07 5.71
N PHE A 124 -15.24 -3.09 5.49
CA PHE A 124 -15.38 -3.97 4.33
C PHE A 124 -16.50 -4.96 4.64
N ASP A 125 -17.41 -5.21 3.70
CA ASP A 125 -18.34 -6.33 3.78
C ASP A 125 -17.64 -7.55 3.15
N PRO A 126 -17.17 -8.52 3.96
CA PRO A 126 -16.38 -9.66 3.49
C PRO A 126 -17.15 -10.53 2.49
N GLY A 127 -18.48 -10.55 2.57
CA GLY A 127 -19.32 -11.41 1.73
C GLY A 127 -19.27 -11.09 0.24
N LYS A 128 -18.74 -9.94 -0.19
CA LYS A 128 -18.62 -9.58 -1.61
C LYS A 128 -17.24 -9.86 -2.22
N ILE A 129 -16.23 -10.13 -1.40
CA ILE A 129 -14.89 -10.47 -1.88
C ILE A 129 -14.84 -11.95 -2.22
N ASP A 130 -15.38 -12.83 -1.38
CA ASP A 130 -15.49 -14.27 -1.67
C ASP A 130 -16.36 -14.51 -2.91
N ASP A 131 -17.44 -13.74 -3.06
CA ASP A 131 -18.36 -13.81 -4.20
C ASP A 131 -17.70 -13.32 -5.51
N ALA A 132 -16.80 -12.34 -5.42
CA ALA A 132 -16.02 -11.86 -6.56
C ALA A 132 -14.89 -12.83 -6.95
N LEU A 133 -14.29 -13.51 -5.96
CA LEU A 133 -13.25 -14.52 -6.18
C LEU A 133 -13.82 -15.82 -6.76
N ALA A 134 -15.01 -16.24 -6.31
CA ALA A 134 -15.74 -17.38 -6.88
C ALA A 134 -16.21 -17.09 -8.33
N LYS A 135 -16.72 -15.89 -8.62
CA LYS A 135 -17.10 -15.48 -9.99
C LYS A 135 -15.91 -15.37 -10.94
N ALA A 136 -14.71 -15.16 -10.41
CA ALA A 136 -13.47 -15.12 -11.18
C ALA A 136 -12.81 -16.52 -11.36
N GLY A 137 -13.42 -17.59 -10.83
CA GLY A 137 -12.93 -18.98 -10.99
C GLY A 137 -11.65 -19.29 -10.23
N VAL A 138 -11.38 -18.54 -9.16
CA VAL A 138 -10.18 -18.71 -8.31
C VAL A 138 -10.45 -19.66 -7.12
N LEU A 139 -11.71 -20.07 -6.94
CA LEU A 139 -12.19 -21.12 -6.04
C LEU A 139 -13.06 -22.12 -6.81
#